data_AF-A0A966T4X6-F1
#
_entry.id   AF-A0A966T4X6-F1
#
_cell.length_a   1.000
_cell.length_b   1.000
_cell.length_c   1.000
_cell.angle_alpha   90.00
_cell.angle_beta   90.00
_cell.angle_gamma   90.00
#
_symmetry.space_group_name_H-M   'P 1'
#
loop_
_entity.id
_entity.type
_entity.pdbx_description
1 polymer ?
#
loop_
_entity_poly.entity_id
_entity_poly.type
_entity_poly.pdbx_seq_one_letter_code
_entity_poly.pdbx_strand_id
1 'polypeptide(L)'
;MTVTLWPSSPGLTIGYWGNKMGAPQVVNAFAALAVKYPALAAIPITSEASVRSYFTKANCSGDCMTMFLAQALGTAMNARSGSFGDQSVYFDGQCKTVDSWLDIALRTAIPTDRATRIAFKSLFDDLNNTRAIRCASVS
;
A
#
# COMPACT_ATOMS: atom_id res chain seq x y z
N MET A 1 -4.96 21.03 -15.43
CA MET A 1 -5.91 20.59 -14.39
C MET A 1 -5.52 21.26 -13.08
N THR A 2 -6.46 21.93 -12.42
CA THR A 2 -6.22 22.51 -11.09
C THR A 2 -6.63 21.47 -10.06
N VAL A 3 -5.66 20.96 -9.29
CA VAL A 3 -5.90 19.96 -8.25
C VAL A 3 -6.18 20.68 -6.94
N THR A 4 -7.40 20.56 -6.42
CA THR A 4 -7.78 21.12 -5.12
C THR A 4 -7.35 20.17 -4.00
N LEU A 5 -6.61 20.69 -3.02
CA LEU A 5 -6.00 19.92 -1.92
C LEU A 5 -7.00 19.73 -0.76
N TRP A 6 -7.07 18.53 -0.19
CA TRP A 6 -7.90 18.18 0.99
C TRP A 6 -7.04 17.87 2.22
N PRO A 7 -7.60 17.96 3.45
CA PRO A 7 -6.89 17.59 4.68
C PRO A 7 -6.42 16.13 4.61
N SER A 8 -5.15 15.89 4.89
CA SER A 8 -4.57 14.55 4.91
C SER A 8 -5.07 13.77 6.12
N SER A 9 -5.54 12.53 5.91
CA SER A 9 -5.50 11.54 6.99
C SER A 9 -4.11 10.88 6.95
N PRO A 10 -3.28 11.04 8.00
CA PRO A 10 -1.91 10.54 7.99
C PRO A 10 -1.90 9.02 7.85
N GLY A 11 -1.14 8.53 6.87
CA GLY A 11 -0.83 7.11 6.74
C GLY A 11 0.22 6.71 7.76
N LEU A 12 0.20 5.44 8.16
CA LEU A 12 1.30 4.88 8.94
C LEU A 12 2.45 4.57 7.98
N THR A 13 3.61 5.17 8.22
CA THR A 13 4.84 4.86 7.48
C THR A 13 5.21 3.39 7.66
N ILE A 14 5.87 2.77 6.69
CA ILE A 14 6.38 1.39 6.86
C ILE A 14 7.27 1.27 8.10
N GLY A 15 8.07 2.31 8.41
CA GLY A 15 8.86 2.37 9.64
C GLY A 15 8.01 2.32 10.92
N TYR A 16 6.82 2.94 10.90
CA TYR A 16 5.86 2.86 12.01
C TYR A 16 5.29 1.43 12.20
N TRP A 17 5.06 0.68 11.11
CA TRP A 17 4.72 -0.75 11.20
C TRP A 17 5.86 -1.58 11.78
N GLY A 18 7.11 -1.17 11.54
CA GLY A 18 8.30 -1.68 12.23
C GLY A 18 8.19 -1.65 13.76
N ASN A 19 7.46 -0.67 14.31
CA ASN A 19 7.22 -0.57 15.76
C ASN A 19 5.98 -1.36 16.24
N LYS A 20 5.15 -1.86 15.32
CA LYS A 20 3.97 -2.71 15.59
C LYS A 20 4.14 -4.16 15.08
N MET A 21 5.38 -4.56 14.78
CA MET A 21 5.71 -5.88 14.23
C MET A 21 5.17 -7.01 15.12
N GLY A 22 4.46 -7.96 14.51
CA GLY A 22 4.19 -9.24 15.17
C GLY A 22 2.96 -9.34 16.04
N ALA A 23 2.25 -8.24 16.29
CA ALA A 23 0.97 -8.32 16.99
C ALA A 23 0.05 -9.31 16.23
N PRO A 24 -0.59 -10.29 16.90
CA PRO A 24 -1.51 -11.24 16.25
C PRO A 24 -2.57 -10.57 15.37
N GLN A 25 -2.94 -9.34 15.72
CA GLN A 25 -3.82 -8.45 14.97
C GLN A 25 -3.31 -8.14 13.55
N VAL A 26 -1.99 -8.07 13.33
CA VAL A 26 -1.35 -7.82 12.03
C VAL A 26 -1.36 -9.08 11.15
N VAL A 27 -1.12 -10.26 11.73
CA VAL A 27 -1.20 -11.53 10.99
C VAL A 27 -2.65 -11.81 10.57
N ASN A 28 -3.62 -11.61 11.47
CA ASN A 28 -5.03 -11.75 11.14
C ASN A 28 -5.49 -10.71 10.10
N ALA A 29 -4.99 -9.48 10.19
CA ALA A 29 -5.25 -8.45 9.18
C ALA A 29 -4.74 -8.86 7.80
N PHE A 30 -3.52 -9.40 7.76
CA PHE A 30 -2.91 -9.86 6.52
C PHE A 30 -3.73 -10.97 5.88
N ALA A 31 -4.18 -11.98 6.65
CA ALA A 31 -5.01 -13.06 6.13
C ALA A 31 -6.29 -12.52 5.47
N ALA A 32 -6.97 -11.55 6.09
CA ALA A 32 -8.15 -10.91 5.51
C ALA A 32 -7.82 -10.12 4.23
N LEU A 33 -6.69 -9.40 4.22
CA LEU A 33 -6.24 -8.63 3.05
C LEU A 33 -5.81 -9.53 1.89
N ALA A 34 -5.21 -10.70 2.15
CA ALA A 34 -4.83 -11.65 1.11
C ALA A 34 -6.05 -12.24 0.39
N VAL A 35 -7.21 -12.30 1.06
CA VAL A 35 -8.49 -12.65 0.42
C VAL A 35 -9.01 -11.52 -0.47
N LYS A 36 -8.93 -10.26 -0.01
CA LYS A 36 -9.36 -9.08 -0.79
C LYS A 36 -8.43 -8.81 -1.99
N TYR A 37 -7.12 -8.97 -1.78
CA TYR A 37 -6.04 -8.66 -2.71
C TYR A 37 -5.16 -9.91 -2.91
N PRO A 38 -5.52 -10.81 -3.85
CA PRO A 38 -4.80 -12.07 -4.07
C PRO A 38 -3.31 -11.91 -4.37
N ALA A 39 -2.91 -10.78 -4.97
CA ALA A 39 -1.49 -10.47 -5.21
C ALA A 39 -0.66 -10.43 -3.91
N LEU A 40 -1.26 -10.11 -2.77
CA LEU A 40 -0.59 -10.12 -1.47
C LEU A 40 -0.35 -11.54 -0.94
N ALA A 41 -1.06 -12.57 -1.43
CA ALA A 41 -0.82 -13.96 -1.04
C ALA A 41 0.58 -14.47 -1.46
N ALA A 42 1.23 -13.78 -2.41
CA ALA A 42 2.64 -14.02 -2.75
C ALA A 42 3.61 -13.69 -1.59
N ILE A 43 3.14 -12.98 -0.56
CA ILE A 43 3.91 -12.68 0.64
C ILE A 43 3.59 -13.75 1.70
N PRO A 44 4.52 -14.64 2.08
CA PRO A 44 4.26 -15.70 3.05
C PRO A 44 4.29 -15.16 4.48
N ILE A 45 3.34 -14.27 4.83
CA ILE A 45 3.16 -13.77 6.19
C ILE A 45 2.28 -14.76 6.96
N THR A 46 2.91 -15.71 7.65
CA THR A 46 2.22 -16.76 8.43
C THR A 46 2.50 -16.69 9.93
N SER A 47 3.44 -15.83 10.33
CA SER A 47 3.89 -15.68 11.72
C SER A 47 4.46 -14.29 11.96
N GLU A 48 4.57 -13.91 13.23
CA GLU A 48 5.28 -12.69 13.64
C GLU A 48 6.73 -12.63 13.09
N ALA A 49 7.45 -13.75 13.03
CA ALA A 49 8.80 -13.81 12.48
C ALA A 49 8.83 -13.52 10.97
N SER A 50 7.84 -14.02 10.21
CA SER A 50 7.73 -13.73 8.77
C SER A 50 7.41 -12.27 8.49
N VAL A 51 6.61 -11.62 9.36
CA VAL A 51 6.35 -10.16 9.31
C VAL A 51 7.66 -9.38 9.46
N ARG A 52 8.47 -9.71 10.49
CA ARG A 52 9.77 -9.04 10.73
C ARG A 52 10.71 -9.19 9.53
N SER A 53 10.88 -10.41 9.03
CA SER A 53 11.77 -10.68 7.89
C SER A 53 11.35 -9.93 6.63
N TYR A 54 10.04 -9.81 6.40
CA TYR A 54 9.52 -9.13 5.22
C TYR A 54 9.74 -7.61 5.25
N PHE A 55 9.52 -6.96 6.40
CA PHE A 55 9.81 -5.53 6.55
C PHE A 55 11.30 -5.21 6.39
N THR A 56 12.20 -6.08 6.85
CA THR A 56 13.64 -5.92 6.58
C THR A 56 13.96 -6.11 5.09
N LYS A 57 13.31 -7.06 4.42
CA LYS A 57 13.46 -7.29 2.97
C LYS A 57 12.85 -6.18 2.11
N ALA A 58 11.92 -5.38 2.64
CA ALA A 58 11.39 -4.20 1.97
C ALA A 58 12.44 -3.09 1.76
N ASN A 59 13.60 -3.18 2.43
CA ASN A 59 14.74 -2.27 2.28
C ASN A 59 15.77 -2.71 1.22
N CYS A 60 15.46 -3.70 0.37
CA CYS A 60 16.35 -4.05 -0.74
C CYS A 60 16.49 -2.88 -1.73
N SER A 61 17.72 -2.55 -2.13
CA SER A 61 18.00 -1.54 -3.15
C SER A 61 17.57 -2.06 -4.54
N GLY A 62 16.71 -1.30 -5.22
CA GLY A 62 16.28 -1.60 -6.60
C GLY A 62 14.87 -2.18 -6.72
N ASP A 63 14.43 -2.33 -7.96
CA ASP A 63 13.05 -2.57 -8.45
C ASP A 63 12.49 -3.97 -8.13
N CYS A 64 12.72 -4.45 -6.91
CA CYS A 64 12.35 -5.77 -6.45
C CYS A 64 10.83 -5.82 -6.21
N MET A 65 10.17 -6.86 -6.73
CA MET A 65 8.76 -7.18 -6.47
C MET A 65 8.41 -7.13 -4.96
N THR A 66 9.35 -7.52 -4.11
CA THR A 66 9.26 -7.45 -2.65
C THR A 66 8.96 -6.04 -2.14
N MET A 67 9.58 -4.99 -2.69
CA MET A 67 9.38 -3.62 -2.24
C MET A 67 8.04 -3.06 -2.71
N PHE A 68 7.62 -3.37 -3.95
CA PHE A 68 6.27 -3.04 -4.43
C PHE A 68 5.20 -3.65 -3.51
N LEU A 69 5.30 -4.95 -3.26
CA LEU A 69 4.37 -5.68 -2.41
C LEU A 69 4.38 -5.15 -0.97
N ALA A 70 5.53 -4.70 -0.45
CA ALA A 70 5.63 -4.18 0.90
C ALA A 70 4.94 -2.82 1.06
N GLN A 71 5.13 -1.94 0.08
CA GLN A 71 4.45 -0.65 0.03
C GLN A 71 2.94 -0.82 -0.15
N ALA A 72 2.54 -1.70 -1.07
CA ALA A 72 1.15 -2.08 -1.29
C ALA A 72 0.50 -2.65 -0.01
N LEU A 73 1.18 -3.54 0.71
CA LEU A 73 0.69 -4.09 1.97
C LEU A 73 0.52 -3.00 3.05
N GLY A 74 1.50 -2.11 3.21
CA GLY A 74 1.41 -0.98 4.14
C GLY A 74 0.21 -0.09 3.85
N THR A 75 -0.02 0.21 2.57
CA THR A 75 -1.16 1.02 2.13
C THR A 75 -2.49 0.29 2.36
N ALA A 76 -2.58 -1.01 2.03
CA ALA A 76 -3.79 -1.82 2.26
C ALA A 76 -4.15 -1.92 3.75
N MET A 77 -3.14 -2.05 4.61
CA MET A 77 -3.33 -2.06 6.05
C MET A 77 -3.82 -0.72 6.60
N ASN A 78 -3.31 0.40 6.06
CA ASN A 78 -3.80 1.73 6.38
C ASN A 78 -5.25 1.92 5.91
N ALA A 79 -5.59 1.48 4.70
CA ALA A 79 -6.92 1.62 4.11
C ALA A 79 -8.02 0.88 4.87
N ARG A 80 -7.67 -0.14 5.67
CA ARG A 80 -8.64 -0.94 6.45
C ARG A 80 -9.46 -0.13 7.45
N SER A 81 -9.00 1.03 7.89
CA SER A 81 -9.75 1.91 8.80
C SER A 81 -10.84 2.74 8.09
N GLY A 82 -11.01 2.59 6.76
CA GLY A 82 -12.00 3.27 5.94
C GLY A 82 -11.56 4.68 5.55
N SER A 83 -11.33 5.56 6.53
CA SER A 83 -11.00 6.97 6.25
C SER A 83 -9.73 7.17 5.42
N PHE A 84 -8.76 6.25 5.53
CA PHE A 84 -7.56 6.29 4.69
C PHE A 84 -7.83 5.76 3.27
N GLY A 85 -8.67 4.72 3.14
CA GLY A 85 -9.05 4.11 1.87
C GLY A 85 -9.85 5.05 0.98
N ASP A 86 -10.70 5.89 1.58
CA ASP A 86 -11.56 6.86 0.89
C ASP A 86 -10.81 8.10 0.37
N GLN A 87 -9.55 8.31 0.77
CA GLN A 87 -8.77 9.47 0.35
C GLN A 87 -8.55 9.45 -1.17
N SER A 88 -8.90 10.55 -1.84
CA SER A 88 -8.65 10.73 -3.28
C SER A 88 -7.23 11.21 -3.54
N VAL A 89 -6.55 10.54 -4.47
CA VAL A 89 -5.13 10.71 -4.77
C VAL A 89 -4.96 10.82 -6.28
N TYR A 90 -4.20 11.83 -6.71
CA TYR A 90 -3.82 12.02 -8.09
C TYR A 90 -2.59 11.18 -8.42
N PHE A 91 -2.73 10.29 -9.39
CA PHE A 91 -1.67 9.44 -9.88
C PHE A 91 -1.94 9.08 -11.34
N ASP A 92 -0.90 9.10 -12.16
CA ASP A 92 -0.97 8.75 -13.59
C ASP A 92 -2.10 9.46 -14.35
N GLY A 93 -2.24 10.77 -14.15
CA GLY A 93 -3.25 11.58 -14.84
C GLY A 93 -4.68 11.45 -14.28
N GLN A 94 -4.91 10.59 -13.29
CA GLN A 94 -6.24 10.30 -12.77
C GLN A 94 -6.34 10.55 -11.27
N CYS A 95 -7.54 10.92 -10.83
CA CYS A 95 -7.90 10.97 -9.42
C CYS A 95 -8.72 9.74 -9.08
N LYS A 96 -8.24 8.94 -8.12
CA LYS A 96 -8.99 7.81 -7.57
C LYS A 96 -8.79 7.69 -6.06
N THR A 97 -9.68 6.98 -5.40
CA THR A 97 -9.50 6.63 -3.98
C THR A 97 -8.30 5.71 -3.79
N VAL A 98 -7.72 5.69 -2.58
CA VAL A 98 -6.64 4.75 -2.23
C VAL A 98 -7.10 3.30 -2.44
N ASP A 99 -8.33 2.97 -2.04
CA ASP A 99 -8.89 1.63 -2.29
C ASP A 99 -8.97 1.30 -3.78
N SER A 100 -9.34 2.26 -4.63
CA SER A 100 -9.35 2.05 -6.09
C SER A 100 -7.95 1.78 -6.65
N TRP A 101 -6.93 2.48 -6.15
CA TRP A 101 -5.54 2.25 -6.56
C TRP A 101 -5.01 0.90 -6.09
N LEU A 102 -5.38 0.46 -4.88
CA LEU A 102 -5.08 -0.88 -4.37
C LEU A 102 -5.76 -1.96 -5.22
N ASP A 103 -7.03 -1.76 -5.57
CA ASP A 103 -7.77 -2.69 -6.45
C ASP A 103 -7.08 -2.83 -7.81
N ILE A 104 -6.70 -1.72 -8.45
CA ILE A 104 -6.00 -1.75 -9.74
C ILE A 104 -4.65 -2.48 -9.62
N ALA A 105 -3.90 -2.24 -8.55
CA ALA A 105 -2.55 -2.77 -8.41
C ALA A 105 -2.51 -4.24 -7.95
N LEU A 106 -3.54 -4.74 -7.24
CA LEU A 106 -3.45 -5.99 -6.47
C LEU A 106 -4.61 -6.98 -6.64
N ARG A 107 -5.74 -6.58 -7.23
CA ARG A 107 -6.97 -7.41 -7.22
C ARG A 107 -6.91 -8.63 -8.13
N THR A 108 -6.17 -8.58 -9.24
CA THR A 108 -6.09 -9.70 -10.21
C THR A 108 -4.77 -10.44 -10.11
N ALA A 109 -3.65 -9.74 -10.30
CA ALA A 109 -2.30 -10.28 -10.20
C ALA A 109 -1.28 -9.17 -9.99
N ILE A 110 -0.07 -9.54 -9.55
CA ILE A 110 1.06 -8.61 -9.49
C ILE A 110 1.37 -8.14 -10.92
N PRO A 111 1.50 -6.82 -11.18
CA PRO A 111 1.89 -6.32 -12.49
C PRO A 111 3.21 -6.94 -12.95
N THR A 112 3.22 -7.54 -14.14
CA THR A 112 4.40 -8.19 -14.75
C THR A 112 5.36 -7.16 -15.35
N ASP A 113 4.86 -6.00 -15.74
CA ASP A 113 5.66 -4.87 -16.22
C ASP A 113 6.41 -4.16 -15.08
N ARG A 114 7.70 -3.90 -15.31
CA ARG A 114 8.59 -3.26 -14.32
C ARG A 114 8.22 -1.80 -14.10
N ALA A 115 7.92 -1.04 -15.16
CA ALA A 115 7.62 0.38 -15.03
C ALA A 115 6.35 0.60 -14.19
N THR A 116 5.33 -0.23 -14.43
CA THR A 116 4.08 -0.26 -13.67
C THR A 116 4.33 -0.56 -12.20
N ARG A 117 5.15 -1.57 -11.88
CA ARG A 117 5.51 -1.87 -10.47
C ARG A 117 6.21 -0.71 -9.80
N ILE A 118 7.15 -0.04 -10.48
CA ILE A 118 7.87 1.12 -9.94
C ILE A 118 6.89 2.27 -9.67
N ALA A 119 6.01 2.55 -10.63
CA ALA A 119 5.04 3.64 -10.52
C ALA A 119 4.12 3.42 -9.31
N PHE A 120 3.49 2.25 -9.17
CA PHE A 120 2.65 1.94 -8.01
C PHE A 120 3.44 1.87 -6.70
N LYS A 121 4.66 1.33 -6.72
CA LYS A 121 5.54 1.31 -5.55
C LYS A 121 5.81 2.73 -5.04
N SER A 122 6.09 3.67 -5.94
CA SER A 122 6.31 5.08 -5.59
C SER A 122 5.03 5.73 -5.07
N LEU A 123 3.87 5.48 -5.70
CA LEU A 123 2.57 5.94 -5.20
C LEU A 123 2.32 5.49 -3.76
N PHE A 124 2.48 4.19 -3.49
CA PHE A 124 2.22 3.62 -2.17
C PHE A 124 3.23 4.11 -1.13
N ASP A 125 4.49 4.30 -1.50
CA ASP A 125 5.49 4.94 -0.64
C ASP A 125 5.07 6.37 -0.28
N ASP A 126 4.64 7.17 -1.26
CA ASP A 126 4.16 8.52 -1.04
C ASP A 126 2.88 8.54 -0.18
N LEU A 127 1.99 7.55 -0.32
CA LEU A 127 0.81 7.44 0.53
C LEU A 127 1.15 7.09 1.97
N ASN A 128 2.01 6.09 2.17
CA ASN A 128 2.44 5.64 3.49
C ASN A 128 3.26 6.73 4.22
N ASN A 129 3.94 7.61 3.48
CA ASN A 129 4.71 8.72 4.03
C ASN A 129 4.03 10.10 3.87
N THR A 130 2.74 10.14 3.56
CA THR A 130 1.94 11.39 3.47
C THR A 130 2.43 12.41 2.44
N ARG A 131 3.21 11.99 1.44
CA ARG A 131 3.74 12.81 0.34
C ARG A 131 2.86 12.80 -0.92
N ALA A 132 1.85 11.94 -1.00
CA ALA A 132 1.02 11.80 -2.19
C ALA A 132 0.18 13.05 -2.49
N ILE A 133 0.06 13.41 -3.77
CA ILE A 133 -0.77 14.53 -4.23
C ILE A 133 -2.25 14.17 -4.07
N ARG A 134 -2.97 14.93 -3.26
CA ARG A 134 -4.41 14.73 -2.99
C ARG A 134 -5.25 15.52 -3.97
N CYS A 135 -6.45 15.04 -4.27
CA CYS A 135 -7.39 15.77 -5.12
C CYS A 135 -8.81 15.80 -4.57
N ALA A 136 -9.55 16.84 -4.97
CA ALA A 136 -10.94 17.02 -4.60
C ALA A 136 -11.87 16.10 -5.36
N SER A 137 -12.05 14.90 -4.80
CA SER A 137 -13.03 13.89 -5.17
C SER A 137 -12.91 13.28 -6.57
N VAL A 138 -13.38 12.03 -6.64
CA VAL A 138 -13.66 11.31 -7.88
C VAL A 138 -15.13 11.58 -8.19
N SER A 139 -15.41 12.36 -9.24
CA SER A 139 -16.75 12.40 -9.83
C SER A 139 -16.98 11.18 -10.69
#